data_AF-A0A382BJH7-F1
#
_entry.id   AF-A0A382BJH7-F1
#
_cell.length_a   1.000
_cell.length_b   1.000
_cell.length_c   1.000
_cell.angle_alpha   90.00
_cell.angle_beta   90.00
_cell.angle_gamma   90.00
#
_symmetry.space_group_name_H-M   'P 1'
#
loop_
_entity.id
_entity.type
_entity.pdbx_description
1 polymer ?
#
loop_
_entity_poly.entity_id
_entity_poly.type
_entity_poly.pdbx_seq_one_letter_code
_entity_poly.pdbx_strand_id
1 'polypeptide(L)'
;MADAATISIQATLLPDEIATTLSGSMTVTPDDANDKWYYKLTSVTTTSADLIAGYFLDYTAVDQDTAPTAVATADKVKFLFVQNVSSTDGVMLSIDAGTAAYGLADGIFVGPSQTWFGRLPNVTVADLHAISSDIGDAGDASANVIVAALLDDVA
;
A
#
# COMPACT_ATOMS: atom_id res chain seq x y z
N MET A 1 -2.87 0.77 22.17
CA MET A 1 -2.82 -0.40 21.27
C MET A 1 -1.47 -0.33 20.57
N ALA A 2 -1.16 -1.18 19.59
CA ALA A 2 0.01 -0.90 18.76
C ALA A 2 -0.36 0.26 17.82
N ASP A 3 -0.08 1.49 18.24
CA ASP A 3 -0.47 2.71 17.50
C ASP A 3 0.63 3.10 16.49
N ALA A 4 1.46 2.13 16.08
CA ALA A 4 2.62 2.33 15.22
C ALA A 4 2.78 1.18 14.22
N ALA A 5 3.06 1.50 12.96
CA ALA A 5 3.63 0.54 12.03
C ALA A 5 5.12 0.37 12.33
N THR A 6 5.57 -0.86 12.57
CA THR A 6 6.99 -1.18 12.76
C THR A 6 7.42 -2.22 11.73
N ILE A 7 8.41 -1.87 10.92
CA ILE A 7 8.99 -2.76 9.90
C ILE A 7 10.45 -3.01 10.27
N SER A 8 10.88 -4.26 10.20
CA SER A 8 12.28 -4.68 10.35
C SER A 8 12.69 -5.46 9.10
N ILE A 9 13.84 -5.10 8.53
CA ILE A 9 14.38 -5.76 7.34
C ILE A 9 15.72 -6.39 7.70
N GLN A 10 15.92 -7.61 7.21
CA GLN A 10 17.23 -8.19 6.99
C GLN A 10 17.27 -8.65 5.54
N ALA A 11 18.27 -8.18 4.79
CA ALA A 11 18.43 -8.53 3.39
C ALA A 11 19.89 -8.89 3.12
N THR A 12 20.11 -10.04 2.45
CA THR A 12 21.41 -10.38 1.88
C THR A 12 21.39 -9.93 0.44
N LEU A 13 22.21 -8.94 0.12
CA LEU A 13 22.31 -8.37 -1.22
C LEU A 13 23.70 -8.70 -1.78
N LEU A 14 23.81 -8.58 -3.10
CA LEU A 14 25.02 -8.82 -3.91
C LEU A 14 25.25 -10.31 -4.26
N PRO A 15 26.03 -10.60 -5.33
CA PRO A 15 26.47 -11.96 -5.65
C PRO A 15 27.23 -12.61 -4.47
N ASP A 16 27.17 -13.94 -4.39
CA ASP A 16 27.70 -14.74 -3.27
C ASP A 16 29.14 -14.37 -2.88
N GLU A 17 29.98 -13.95 -3.83
CA GLU A 17 31.38 -13.59 -3.60
C GLU A 17 31.58 -12.28 -2.80
N ILE A 18 30.57 -11.41 -2.75
CA ILE A 18 30.59 -10.12 -2.05
C ILE A 18 29.31 -9.89 -1.22
N ALA A 19 28.54 -10.95 -0.97
CA ALA A 19 27.27 -10.88 -0.27
C ALA A 19 27.42 -10.18 1.09
N THR A 20 26.60 -9.16 1.31
CA THR A 20 26.56 -8.42 2.58
C THR A 20 25.15 -8.42 3.12
N THR A 21 25.02 -8.71 4.41
CA THR A 21 23.73 -8.59 5.12
C THR A 21 23.54 -7.15 5.57
N LEU A 22 22.49 -6.51 5.06
CA LEU A 22 22.01 -5.22 5.53
C LEU A 22 20.83 -5.42 6.47
N SER A 23 20.75 -4.60 7.50
CA SER A 23 19.61 -4.53 8.39
C SER A 23 19.15 -3.10 8.57
N GLY A 24 17.86 -2.94 8.83
CA GLY A 24 17.25 -1.64 9.08
C GLY A 24 15.87 -1.78 9.70
N SER A 25 15.38 -0.70 10.28
CA SER A 25 14.02 -0.63 10.79
C SER A 25 13.38 0.71 10.43
N MET A 26 12.05 0.69 10.38
CA MET A 26 11.22 1.87 10.23
C MET A 26 10.06 1.79 11.21
N THR A 27 9.81 2.89 11.91
CA THR A 27 8.63 3.06 12.75
C THR A 27 7.88 4.30 12.28
N VAL A 28 6.57 4.16 12.07
CA VAL A 28 5.67 5.25 11.69
C VAL A 28 4.50 5.29 12.68
N THR A 29 4.23 6.47 13.23
CA THR A 29 3.16 6.74 14.19
C THR A 29 2.28 7.88 13.66
N PRO A 30 1.00 7.93 14.07
CA PRO A 30 0.18 9.15 13.95
C PRO A 30 0.91 10.37 14.54
N ASP A 31 0.94 11.47 13.81
CA ASP A 31 1.44 12.77 14.25
C ASP A 31 0.37 13.49 15.10
N ASP A 32 -0.90 13.38 14.71
CA ASP A 32 -2.06 13.97 15.39
C ASP A 32 -3.35 13.15 15.22
N ALA A 33 -4.50 13.73 15.55
CA ALA A 33 -5.81 13.06 15.53
C ALA A 33 -6.40 12.89 14.11
N ASN A 34 -5.86 13.57 13.11
CA ASN A 34 -6.27 13.41 11.72
C ASN A 34 -5.59 12.19 11.08
N ASP A 35 -4.50 11.71 11.67
CA ASP A 35 -3.82 10.51 11.19
C ASP A 35 -4.57 9.24 11.58
N LYS A 36 -5.14 8.58 10.58
CA LYS A 36 -6.02 7.41 10.73
C LYS A 36 -5.49 6.20 9.97
N TRP A 37 -5.71 5.03 10.54
CA TRP A 37 -5.28 3.77 9.94
C TRP A 37 -6.33 3.25 8.95
N TYR A 38 -5.83 2.74 7.82
CA TYR A 38 -6.60 2.00 6.83
C TYR A 38 -6.05 0.57 6.74
N TYR A 39 -6.93 -0.42 6.65
CA TYR A 39 -6.57 -1.80 6.36
C TYR A 39 -7.65 -2.46 5.51
N LYS A 40 -7.25 -3.11 4.42
CA LYS A 40 -8.14 -3.93 3.60
C LYS A 40 -7.37 -5.04 2.91
N LEU A 41 -8.03 -6.20 2.75
CA LEU A 41 -7.66 -7.17 1.72
C LEU A 41 -8.34 -6.76 0.42
N THR A 42 -7.59 -6.08 -0.44
CA THR A 42 -8.08 -5.53 -1.70
C THR A 42 -7.90 -6.56 -2.82
N SER A 43 -8.95 -6.77 -3.63
CA SER A 43 -8.83 -7.52 -4.90
C SER A 43 -8.50 -6.52 -6.00
N VAL A 44 -7.25 -6.52 -6.45
CA VAL A 44 -6.77 -5.66 -7.54
C VAL A 44 -7.09 -6.36 -8.86
N THR A 45 -7.91 -5.72 -9.68
CA THR A 45 -8.42 -6.33 -10.93
C THR A 45 -7.52 -6.03 -12.13
N THR A 46 -7.86 -6.61 -13.28
CA THR A 46 -7.20 -6.35 -14.58
C THR A 46 -7.53 -4.99 -15.18
N THR A 47 -8.29 -4.14 -14.46
CA THR A 47 -8.55 -2.75 -14.81
C THR A 47 -7.99 -1.85 -13.71
N SER A 48 -7.25 -0.81 -14.10
CA SER A 48 -6.72 0.20 -13.19
C SER A 48 -7.84 0.82 -12.35
N ALA A 49 -7.64 0.85 -11.03
CA ALA A 49 -8.56 1.46 -10.07
C ALA A 49 -7.81 1.93 -8.83
N ASP A 50 -8.46 2.75 -7.99
CA ASP A 50 -7.91 3.21 -6.72
C ASP A 50 -7.54 2.02 -5.82
N LEU A 51 -6.33 2.03 -5.25
CA LEU A 51 -5.91 0.96 -4.33
C LEU A 51 -6.59 1.09 -2.96
N ILE A 52 -6.90 2.32 -2.55
CA ILE A 52 -7.49 2.67 -1.26
C ILE A 52 -8.88 3.26 -1.50
N ALA A 53 -9.89 2.63 -0.90
CA ALA A 53 -11.27 3.13 -0.92
C ALA A 53 -12.07 2.57 0.26
N GLY A 54 -13.11 3.28 0.68
CA GLY A 54 -14.00 2.87 1.76
C GLY A 54 -13.82 3.72 3.01
N TYR A 55 -13.53 3.09 4.14
CA TYR A 55 -13.56 3.73 5.46
C TYR A 55 -12.27 3.47 6.23
N PHE A 56 -11.96 4.40 7.14
CA PHE A 56 -10.92 4.22 8.15
C PHE A 56 -11.28 3.13 9.16
N LEU A 57 -10.26 2.61 9.84
CA LEU A 57 -10.46 1.71 10.97
C LEU A 57 -10.75 2.50 12.25
N ASP A 58 -11.83 2.12 12.94
CA ASP A 58 -12.09 2.56 14.30
C ASP A 58 -11.26 1.71 15.26
N TYR A 59 -10.04 2.16 15.56
CA TYR A 59 -9.14 1.49 16.52
C TYR A 59 -9.23 2.07 17.94
N THR A 60 -9.87 3.22 18.10
CA THR A 60 -10.28 3.79 19.38
C THR A 60 -11.75 3.50 19.65
N ALA A 61 -12.20 3.69 20.90
CA ALA A 61 -13.62 3.51 21.22
C ALA A 61 -14.47 4.57 20.49
N VAL A 62 -15.50 4.10 19.79
CA VAL A 62 -16.48 4.91 19.06
C VAL A 62 -17.88 4.49 19.53
N ASP A 63 -18.84 5.42 19.58
CA ASP A 63 -20.21 5.10 19.96
C ASP A 63 -20.86 4.15 18.92
N GLN A 64 -21.68 3.20 19.39
CA GLN A 64 -22.27 2.17 18.54
C GLN A 64 -23.16 2.70 17.39
N ASP A 65 -23.61 3.96 17.44
CA ASP A 65 -24.43 4.60 16.39
C ASP A 65 -23.64 5.61 15.54
N THR A 66 -22.32 5.69 15.70
CA THR A 66 -21.47 6.54 14.85
C THR A 66 -21.08 5.79 13.58
N ALA A 67 -21.32 6.41 12.43
CA ALA A 67 -20.89 5.86 11.14
C ALA A 67 -19.35 5.93 10.99
N PRO A 68 -18.71 4.96 10.31
CA PRO A 68 -17.28 5.03 10.01
C PRO A 68 -16.94 6.26 9.17
N THR A 69 -15.76 6.83 9.40
CA THR A 69 -15.25 7.94 8.58
C THR A 69 -14.81 7.40 7.22
N ALA A 70 -15.33 7.98 6.14
CA ALA A 70 -14.94 7.61 4.78
C ALA A 70 -13.55 8.17 4.45
N VAL A 71 -12.77 7.41 3.70
CA VAL A 71 -11.50 7.88 3.14
C VAL A 71 -11.81 8.80 1.96
N ALA A 72 -11.28 10.01 1.98
CA ALA A 72 -11.39 10.98 0.90
C ALA A 72 -10.23 10.84 -0.08
N THR A 73 -10.46 11.19 -1.34
CA THR A 73 -9.43 11.15 -2.38
C THR A 73 -8.28 12.14 -2.11
N ALA A 74 -8.53 13.19 -1.32
CA ALA A 74 -7.54 14.18 -0.94
C ALA A 74 -6.65 13.76 0.25
N ASP A 75 -7.01 12.70 0.98
CA ASP A 75 -6.25 12.22 2.14
C ASP A 75 -4.83 11.85 1.73
N LYS A 76 -3.84 12.19 2.57
CA LYS A 76 -2.44 11.97 2.23
C LYS A 76 -1.93 10.63 2.74
N VAL A 77 -1.25 9.88 1.88
CA VAL A 77 -0.70 8.56 2.18
C VAL A 77 0.65 8.67 2.89
N LYS A 78 0.66 8.98 4.20
CA LYS A 78 1.90 9.14 4.99
C LYS A 78 2.75 7.86 5.03
N PHE A 79 2.11 6.70 5.04
CA PHE A 79 2.75 5.39 4.95
C PHE A 79 1.85 4.39 4.22
N LEU A 80 2.47 3.55 3.39
CA LEU A 80 1.80 2.49 2.66
C LEU A 80 2.58 1.18 2.80
N PHE A 81 1.86 0.11 3.11
CA PHE A 81 2.32 -1.28 3.09
C PHE A 81 1.42 -2.07 2.15
N VAL A 82 2.05 -2.79 1.23
CA VAL A 82 1.41 -3.60 0.20
C VAL A 82 2.04 -4.98 0.23
N GLN A 83 1.23 -6.01 0.49
CA GLN A 83 1.66 -7.39 0.35
C GLN A 83 0.73 -8.14 -0.60
N ASN A 84 1.29 -8.61 -1.70
CA ASN A 84 0.58 -9.49 -2.61
C ASN A 84 0.52 -10.88 -1.99
N VAL A 85 -0.69 -11.35 -1.66
CA VAL A 85 -0.92 -12.69 -1.09
C VAL A 85 -1.35 -13.71 -2.15
N SER A 86 -1.50 -13.30 -3.41
CA SER A 86 -1.63 -14.21 -4.54
C SER A 86 -0.30 -14.89 -4.88
N SER A 87 -0.41 -16.03 -5.57
CA SER A 87 0.72 -16.86 -5.99
C SER A 87 0.99 -16.84 -7.49
N THR A 88 0.12 -16.20 -8.29
CA THR A 88 0.19 -16.21 -9.77
C THR A 88 0.50 -14.83 -10.31
N ASP A 89 -0.40 -13.87 -10.09
CA ASP A 89 -0.33 -12.53 -10.66
C ASP A 89 0.36 -11.56 -9.72
N GLY A 90 1.12 -10.64 -10.31
CA GLY A 90 1.66 -9.46 -9.63
C GLY A 90 0.67 -8.30 -9.62
N VAL A 91 1.12 -7.17 -9.08
CA VAL A 91 0.40 -5.89 -9.11
C VAL A 91 1.35 -4.79 -9.51
N MET A 92 0.91 -3.91 -10.41
CA MET A 92 1.58 -2.66 -10.69
C MET A 92 0.88 -1.52 -9.96
N LEU A 93 1.65 -0.70 -9.25
CA LEU A 93 1.18 0.51 -8.59
C LEU A 93 1.60 1.76 -9.37
N SER A 94 0.69 2.71 -9.47
CA SER A 94 0.95 4.10 -9.87
C SER A 94 0.77 5.01 -8.64
N ILE A 95 1.60 6.03 -8.49
CA ILE A 95 1.59 6.95 -7.34
C ILE A 95 1.55 8.43 -7.75
N ASP A 96 1.23 8.72 -9.01
CA ASP A 96 1.26 10.05 -9.62
C ASP A 96 -0.08 10.47 -10.26
N ALA A 97 -1.18 9.82 -9.85
CA ALA A 97 -2.52 9.89 -10.46
C ALA A 97 -2.60 9.37 -11.90
N GLY A 98 -1.52 8.82 -12.45
CA GLY A 98 -1.53 8.13 -13.73
C GLY A 98 -2.30 6.81 -13.66
N THR A 99 -2.82 6.37 -14.81
CA THR A 99 -3.45 5.05 -14.94
C THR A 99 -2.41 3.96 -14.72
N ALA A 100 -2.65 3.06 -13.76
CA ALA A 100 -1.77 1.92 -13.54
C ALA A 100 -1.78 1.00 -14.77
N ALA A 101 -0.60 0.61 -15.24
CA ALA A 101 -0.43 -0.25 -16.41
C ALA A 101 0.82 -1.11 -16.25
N TYR A 102 0.81 -2.34 -16.76
CA TYR A 102 1.94 -3.28 -16.65
C TYR A 102 3.28 -2.73 -17.17
N GLY A 103 3.23 -1.84 -18.17
CA GLY A 103 4.39 -1.20 -18.79
C GLY A 103 4.68 0.21 -18.27
N LEU A 104 4.11 0.60 -17.12
CA LEU A 104 4.32 1.91 -16.53
C LEU A 104 5.80 2.09 -16.15
N ALA A 105 6.45 3.11 -16.70
CA ALA A 105 7.91 3.29 -16.57
C ALA A 105 8.36 3.60 -15.14
N ASP A 106 7.52 4.32 -14.40
CA ASP A 106 7.68 4.74 -13.02
C ASP A 106 6.78 3.93 -12.05
N GLY A 107 6.25 2.81 -12.53
CA GLY A 107 5.42 1.92 -11.73
C GLY A 107 6.22 1.12 -10.71
N ILE A 108 5.56 0.78 -9.60
CA ILE A 108 6.10 -0.10 -8.58
C ILE A 108 5.47 -1.48 -8.77
N PHE A 109 6.26 -2.46 -9.18
CA PHE A 109 5.81 -3.83 -9.33
C PHE A 109 5.95 -4.61 -8.02
N VAL A 110 4.85 -5.21 -7.58
CA VAL A 110 4.79 -6.12 -6.43
C VAL A 110 4.38 -7.49 -6.95
N GLY A 111 5.37 -8.35 -7.18
CA GLY A 111 5.14 -9.69 -7.71
C GLY A 111 4.38 -10.61 -6.74
N PRO A 112 4.03 -11.83 -7.19
CA PRO A 112 3.35 -12.81 -6.35
C PRO A 112 4.12 -13.08 -5.05
N SER A 113 3.42 -13.12 -3.93
CA SER A 113 4.01 -13.33 -2.59
C SER A 113 5.07 -12.30 -2.17
N GLN A 114 5.19 -11.17 -2.87
CA GLN A 114 6.13 -10.10 -2.55
C GLN A 114 5.47 -9.01 -1.70
N THR A 115 6.32 -8.25 -1.03
CA THR A 115 5.93 -7.14 -0.17
C THR A 115 6.69 -5.89 -0.58
N TRP A 116 5.98 -4.77 -0.64
CA TRP A 116 6.55 -3.45 -0.77
C TRP A 116 5.97 -2.54 0.31
N PHE A 117 6.76 -1.56 0.77
CA PHE A 117 6.28 -0.52 1.66
C PHE A 117 7.11 0.75 1.48
N GLY A 118 6.52 1.88 1.84
CA GLY A 118 7.18 3.17 1.72
C GLY A 118 6.46 4.29 2.48
N ARG A 119 7.16 5.42 2.61
CA ARG A 119 6.56 6.70 3.04
C ARG A 119 6.37 7.58 1.82
N LEU A 120 5.14 8.06 1.62
CA LEU A 120 4.74 8.79 0.42
C LEU A 120 4.16 10.17 0.81
N PRO A 121 4.97 11.08 1.39
CA PRO A 121 4.47 12.26 2.10
C PRO A 121 3.65 13.26 1.26
N ASN A 122 3.71 13.16 -0.07
CA ASN A 122 3.00 14.04 -0.99
C ASN A 122 1.97 13.31 -1.86
N VAL A 123 1.85 11.99 -1.72
CA VAL A 123 0.88 11.19 -2.48
C VAL A 123 -0.46 11.26 -1.77
N THR A 124 -1.51 11.54 -2.52
CA THR A 124 -2.89 11.48 -2.05
C THR A 124 -3.51 10.14 -2.41
N VAL A 125 -4.67 9.82 -1.83
CA VAL A 125 -5.44 8.63 -2.23
C VAL A 125 -5.80 8.68 -3.73
N ALA A 126 -6.06 9.87 -4.28
CA ALA A 126 -6.32 10.07 -5.72
C ALA A 126 -5.12 9.74 -6.62
N ASP A 127 -3.90 9.80 -6.08
CA ASP A 127 -2.70 9.53 -6.85
C ASP A 127 -2.40 8.03 -6.96
N LEU A 128 -3.04 7.21 -6.12
CA LEU A 128 -2.68 5.81 -5.90
C LEU A 128 -3.62 4.84 -6.62
N HIS A 129 -3.20 4.42 -7.81
CA HIS A 129 -3.91 3.42 -8.61
C HIS A 129 -3.16 2.09 -8.67
N ALA A 130 -3.89 0.99 -8.86
CA ALA A 130 -3.33 -0.33 -9.01
C ALA A 130 -4.04 -1.14 -10.11
N ILE A 131 -3.29 -2.02 -10.75
CA ILE A 131 -3.76 -3.00 -11.72
C ILE A 131 -3.06 -4.34 -11.50
N SER A 132 -3.76 -5.44 -11.71
CA SER A 132 -3.12 -6.75 -11.81
C SER A 132 -2.17 -6.77 -13.00
N SER A 133 -0.96 -7.31 -12.79
CA SER A 133 0.12 -7.23 -13.76
C SER A 133 1.03 -8.43 -13.67
N ASP A 134 1.56 -8.85 -14.80
CA ASP A 134 2.67 -9.79 -14.89
C ASP A 134 3.94 -9.08 -15.40
N ILE A 135 5.09 -9.76 -15.31
CA ILE A 135 6.31 -9.22 -15.89
C ILE A 135 6.25 -9.41 -17.40
N GLY A 136 5.93 -8.33 -18.12
CA GLY A 136 5.96 -8.27 -19.59
C GLY A 136 4.59 -8.08 -20.24
N ASP A 137 3.50 -8.25 -19.50
CA ASP A 137 2.11 -8.13 -19.95
C ASP A 137 1.14 -7.80 -18.80
N ALA A 138 -0.11 -7.51 -19.17
CA ALA A 138 -1.18 -7.30 -18.19
C ALA A 138 -1.52 -8.64 -17.51
N GLY A 139 -1.79 -8.60 -16.20
CA GLY A 139 -2.21 -9.79 -15.46
C GLY A 139 -3.51 -10.35 -16.04
N ASP A 140 -3.66 -11.66 -16.02
CA ASP A 140 -4.82 -12.35 -16.60
C ASP A 140 -5.94 -12.62 -15.58
N ALA A 141 -5.65 -12.45 -14.29
CA ALA A 141 -6.62 -12.54 -13.19
C ALA A 141 -6.46 -11.40 -12.17
N SER A 142 -7.37 -11.33 -11.19
CA SER A 142 -7.22 -10.40 -10.06
C SER A 142 -6.21 -10.91 -9.04
N ALA A 143 -5.40 -10.02 -8.49
CA ALA A 143 -4.49 -10.30 -7.39
C ALA A 143 -5.08 -9.82 -6.05
N ASN A 144 -4.96 -10.63 -5.00
CA ASN A 144 -5.39 -10.27 -3.65
C ASN A 144 -4.21 -9.65 -2.90
N VAL A 145 -4.43 -8.46 -2.34
CA VAL A 145 -3.38 -7.63 -1.77
C VAL A 145 -3.80 -7.12 -0.40
N ILE A 146 -2.96 -7.36 0.60
CA ILE A 146 -3.08 -6.68 1.88
C ILE A 146 -2.60 -5.25 1.70
N VAL A 147 -3.48 -4.29 1.95
CA VAL A 147 -3.18 -2.86 1.94
C VAL A 147 -3.35 -2.34 3.35
N ALA A 148 -2.26 -1.88 3.96
CA ALA A 148 -2.29 -1.18 5.24
C ALA A 148 -1.65 0.19 5.07
N ALA A 149 -2.30 1.25 5.56
CA ALA A 149 -1.82 2.61 5.39
C ALA A 149 -2.10 3.47 6.62
N LEU A 150 -1.22 4.44 6.84
CA LEU A 150 -1.51 5.58 7.71
C LEU A 150 -1.81 6.76 6.79
N LEU A 151 -3.01 7.32 6.90
CA LEU A 151 -3.43 8.46 6.09
C LEU A 151 -3.69 9.68 6.97
N ASP A 152 -3.35 10.85 6.45
CA ASP A 152 -3.76 12.14 6.99
C ASP A 152 -5.16 12.47 6.45
N ASP A 153 -6.16 12.43 7.32
CA ASP A 153 -7.55 12.82 7.01
C ASP A 153 -7.63 14.34 6.85
N VAL A 154 -7.78 14.80 5.60
CA VAL A 154 -7.79 16.24 5.28
C VAL A 154 -9.20 16.78 5.04
N ALA A 155 -10.24 15.96 5.21
CA ALA A 155 -11.64 16.28 4.94
C ALA A 155 -12.35 17.01 6.08
#